data_AF-A0A8E0RZE7-F1
#
_entry.id   AF-A0A8E0RZE7-F1
#
_cell.length_a   1.000
_cell.length_b   1.000
_cell.length_c   1.000
_cell.angle_alpha   90.00
_cell.angle_beta   90.00
_cell.angle_gamma   90.00
#
_symmetry.space_group_name_H-M   'P 1'
#
loop_
_entity.id
_entity.type
_entity.pdbx_description
1 polymer ?
#
loop_
_entity_poly.entity_id
_entity_poly.type
_entity_poly.pdbx_seq_one_letter_code
_entity_poly.pdbx_strand_id
1 'polypeptide(L)'
;MASNTTSILNKLTAENFEQQAKKLLDVGIHSSSVLNVIVQLIFQKAINEPKFTSIYAQLCSTLSSNAPNFEVDATPQSTFRILLLKYCENEFKARNRVFDDSPVARQRCLGNIRFIAELGHLSLVPEKVLHDCVRELLSGRIRSPNNSGSGSGSVSPVEPSAGGRGRKAREESLALDMECLCLFMKVAGKYMDTPKAHNLMDQYFKRLQRILSRATAAATNSDGTNVNESLMGLSGRSKAVGDGGKGTIKDTAGGMALPARIRFMIDDLLDLRENNWVPRRAGQRGEINKPRFLRDIRMEIFKVGQS
;
A
#
# COMPACT_ATOMS: atom_id res chain seq x y z
N MET A 1 -10.86 -11.18 32.97
CA MET A 1 -10.53 -9.93 32.24
C MET A 1 -10.53 -10.10 30.73
N ALA A 2 -9.67 -10.93 30.10
CA ALA A 2 -9.58 -11.04 28.63
C ALA A 2 -10.95 -11.22 27.91
N SER A 3 -11.86 -12.05 28.43
CA SER A 3 -13.23 -12.19 27.89
C SER A 3 -14.02 -10.87 27.85
N ASN A 4 -13.90 -10.03 28.90
CA ASN A 4 -14.58 -8.73 28.95
C ASN A 4 -13.98 -7.74 27.95
N THR A 5 -12.65 -7.69 27.84
CA THR A 5 -11.94 -6.88 26.84
C THR A 5 -12.35 -7.26 25.42
N THR A 6 -12.38 -8.57 25.11
CA THR A 6 -12.86 -9.08 23.81
C THR A 6 -14.33 -8.76 23.58
N SER A 7 -15.19 -8.83 24.60
CA SER A 7 -16.61 -8.46 24.49
C SER A 7 -16.82 -6.97 24.19
N ILE A 8 -16.01 -6.08 24.79
CA ILE A 8 -16.01 -4.64 24.49
C ILE A 8 -15.54 -4.39 23.05
N LEU A 9 -14.40 -4.98 22.64
CA LEU A 9 -13.86 -4.83 21.30
C LEU A 9 -14.75 -5.46 20.21
N ASN A 10 -15.53 -6.49 20.52
CA ASN A 10 -16.55 -7.06 19.63
C ASN A 10 -17.76 -6.15 19.44
N LYS A 11 -18.03 -5.25 20.38
CA LYS A 11 -19.14 -4.29 20.33
C LYS A 11 -18.73 -2.91 19.85
N LEU A 12 -17.44 -2.67 19.61
CA LEU A 12 -16.90 -1.36 19.25
C LEU A 12 -17.37 -0.92 17.85
N THR A 13 -18.15 0.15 17.80
CA THR A 13 -18.57 0.84 16.58
C THR A 13 -18.30 2.33 16.71
N ALA A 14 -18.44 3.10 15.63
CA ALA A 14 -18.31 4.56 15.68
C ALA A 14 -19.35 5.19 16.62
N GLU A 15 -20.59 4.69 16.60
CA GLU A 15 -21.73 5.21 17.37
C GLU A 15 -21.58 5.01 18.88
N ASN A 16 -20.88 3.96 19.31
CA ASN A 16 -20.70 3.65 20.73
C ASN A 16 -19.25 3.79 21.23
N PHE A 17 -18.38 4.37 20.40
CA PHE A 17 -16.94 4.48 20.65
C PHE A 17 -16.62 5.01 22.05
N GLU A 18 -17.17 6.17 22.42
CA GLU A 18 -16.90 6.81 23.72
C GLU A 18 -17.29 5.90 24.89
N GLN A 19 -18.44 5.24 24.81
CA GLN A 19 -18.93 4.34 25.86
C GLN A 19 -18.06 3.10 25.99
N GLN A 20 -17.60 2.51 24.88
CA GLN A 20 -16.74 1.32 24.90
C GLN A 20 -15.30 1.67 25.30
N ALA A 21 -14.77 2.81 24.86
CA ALA A 21 -13.45 3.31 25.24
C ALA A 21 -13.39 3.61 26.73
N LYS A 22 -14.40 4.29 27.29
CA LYS A 22 -14.52 4.51 28.73
C LYS A 22 -14.60 3.19 29.51
N LYS A 23 -15.49 2.27 29.10
CA LYS A 23 -15.57 0.93 29.70
C LYS A 23 -14.24 0.18 29.66
N LEU A 24 -13.44 0.32 28.59
CA LEU A 24 -12.14 -0.33 28.48
C LEU A 24 -11.10 0.24 29.46
N LEU A 25 -11.13 1.54 29.73
CA LEU A 25 -10.31 2.17 30.77
C LEU A 25 -10.78 1.73 32.18
N ASP A 26 -12.10 1.72 32.40
CA ASP A 26 -12.74 1.37 33.69
C ASP A 26 -12.62 -0.13 34.05
N VAL A 27 -12.27 -1.02 33.11
CA VAL A 27 -12.06 -2.48 33.35
C VAL A 27 -10.90 -2.79 34.31
N GLY A 28 -10.09 -1.79 34.66
CA GLY A 28 -8.99 -1.93 35.61
C GLY A 28 -7.70 -2.36 34.91
N ILE A 29 -7.01 -1.38 34.32
CA ILE A 29 -5.69 -1.56 33.75
C ILE A 29 -4.66 -1.55 34.89
N HIS A 30 -4.46 -2.70 35.53
CA HIS A 30 -3.62 -2.82 36.74
C HIS A 30 -2.14 -3.12 36.46
N SER A 31 -1.75 -3.45 35.22
CA SER A 31 -0.34 -3.74 34.88
C SER A 31 -0.02 -3.60 33.39
N SER A 32 1.26 -3.43 33.08
CA SER A 32 1.80 -3.46 31.70
C SER A 32 1.43 -4.75 30.93
N SER A 33 1.35 -5.90 31.61
CA SER A 33 0.90 -7.16 31.02
C SER A 33 -0.55 -7.10 30.52
N VAL A 34 -1.44 -6.40 31.23
CA VAL A 34 -2.83 -6.18 30.79
C VAL A 34 -2.86 -5.24 29.57
N LEU A 35 -2.07 -4.16 29.57
CA LEU A 35 -1.94 -3.29 28.39
C LEU A 35 -1.44 -4.06 27.16
N ASN A 36 -0.46 -4.94 27.31
CA ASN A 36 0.06 -5.74 26.20
C ASN A 36 -1.03 -6.66 25.61
N VAL A 37 -1.88 -7.28 26.45
CA VAL A 37 -3.03 -8.06 25.96
C VAL A 37 -4.06 -7.17 25.25
N ILE A 38 -4.32 -5.96 25.74
CA ILE A 38 -5.22 -5.00 25.07
C ILE A 38 -4.66 -4.61 23.69
N VAL A 39 -3.37 -4.26 23.60
CA VAL A 39 -2.71 -3.95 22.32
C VAL A 39 -2.84 -5.13 21.34
N GLN A 40 -2.54 -6.36 21.79
CA GLN A 40 -2.68 -7.56 20.97
C GLN A 40 -4.11 -7.76 20.44
N LEU A 41 -5.12 -7.61 21.30
CA LEU A 41 -6.52 -7.76 20.90
C LEU A 41 -6.98 -6.67 19.91
N ILE A 42 -6.56 -5.42 20.10
CA ILE A 42 -6.85 -4.32 19.17
C ILE A 42 -6.21 -4.61 17.80
N PHE A 43 -4.96 -5.06 17.75
CA PHE A 43 -4.31 -5.45 16.50
C PHE A 43 -5.04 -6.62 15.82
N GLN A 44 -5.35 -7.71 16.53
CA GLN A 44 -6.09 -8.82 15.92
C GLN A 44 -7.45 -8.37 15.36
N LYS A 45 -8.14 -7.45 16.02
CA LYS A 45 -9.37 -6.82 15.50
C LYS A 45 -9.13 -5.98 14.24
N ALA A 46 -8.16 -5.07 14.27
CA ALA A 46 -7.81 -4.22 13.13
C ALA A 46 -7.37 -5.01 11.89
N ILE A 47 -6.68 -6.13 12.09
CA ILE A 47 -6.27 -7.10 11.07
C ILE A 47 -7.49 -7.81 10.45
N ASN A 48 -8.40 -8.30 11.30
CA ASN A 48 -9.59 -9.04 10.86
C ASN A 48 -10.65 -8.14 10.22
N GLU A 49 -10.70 -6.87 10.62
CA GLU A 49 -11.73 -5.90 10.22
C GLU A 49 -11.12 -4.62 9.59
N PRO A 50 -10.39 -4.68 8.45
CA PRO A 50 -9.60 -3.55 7.94
C PRO A 50 -10.40 -2.27 7.63
N LYS A 51 -11.73 -2.38 7.45
CA LYS A 51 -12.62 -1.24 7.21
C LYS A 51 -12.78 -0.33 8.43
N PHE A 52 -12.57 -0.84 9.65
CA PHE A 52 -12.76 -0.12 10.92
C PHE A 52 -11.43 0.29 11.58
N THR A 53 -10.31 0.17 10.86
CA THR A 53 -8.94 0.50 11.32
C THR A 53 -8.79 1.90 11.89
N SER A 54 -9.53 2.89 11.36
CA SER A 54 -9.56 4.26 11.90
C SER A 54 -10.13 4.33 13.33
N ILE A 55 -11.18 3.56 13.64
CA ILE A 55 -11.80 3.52 14.98
C ILE A 55 -10.86 2.85 15.97
N TYR A 56 -10.18 1.78 15.57
CA TYR A 56 -9.15 1.15 16.40
C TYR A 56 -7.95 2.08 16.63
N ALA A 57 -7.58 2.91 15.65
CA ALA A 57 -6.50 3.88 15.79
C ALA A 57 -6.87 5.02 16.76
N GLN A 58 -8.12 5.51 16.69
CA GLN A 58 -8.68 6.43 17.68
C GLN A 58 -8.67 5.82 19.09
N LEU A 59 -9.03 4.54 19.23
CA LEU A 59 -8.94 3.83 20.52
C LEU A 59 -7.50 3.78 21.04
N CYS A 60 -6.52 3.49 20.17
CA CYS A 60 -5.10 3.56 20.52
C CYS A 60 -4.67 4.97 20.97
N SER A 61 -5.21 6.03 20.37
CA SER A 61 -4.93 7.41 20.79
C SER A 61 -5.51 7.72 22.17
N THR A 62 -6.74 7.29 22.42
CA THR A 62 -7.41 7.43 23.73
C THR A 62 -6.66 6.67 24.82
N LEU A 63 -6.27 5.41 24.56
CA LEU A 63 -5.48 4.60 25.49
C LEU A 63 -4.08 5.16 25.71
N SER A 64 -3.40 5.66 24.66
CA SER A 64 -2.08 6.29 24.78
C SER A 64 -2.06 7.51 25.68
N SER A 65 -3.20 8.18 25.85
CA SER A 65 -3.35 9.44 26.60
C SER A 65 -3.95 9.26 28.00
N ASN A 66 -4.82 8.25 28.19
CA ASN A 66 -5.61 8.08 29.42
C ASN A 66 -5.29 6.79 30.20
N ALA A 67 -4.58 5.82 29.62
CA ALA A 67 -4.23 4.60 30.35
C ALA A 67 -3.10 4.84 31.37
N PRO A 68 -3.05 4.10 32.49
CA PRO A 68 -1.96 4.18 33.46
C PRO A 68 -0.59 3.95 32.80
N ASN A 69 0.39 4.75 33.21
CA ASN A 69 1.79 4.59 32.79
C ASN A 69 2.53 3.70 33.81
N PHE A 70 3.26 2.71 33.32
CA PHE A 70 4.04 1.76 34.12
C PHE A 70 5.55 1.84 33.84
N GLU A 71 6.00 2.77 32.98
CA GLU A 71 7.42 3.03 32.78
C GLU A 71 8.01 3.67 34.05
N VAL A 72 9.14 3.13 34.51
CA VAL A 72 9.82 3.56 35.74
C VAL A 72 10.71 4.78 35.48
N ASP A 73 11.28 4.87 34.27
CA ASP A 73 12.08 6.00 33.83
C ASP A 73 11.18 7.11 33.27
N ALA A 74 11.63 8.36 33.35
CA ALA A 74 10.96 9.56 32.83
C ALA A 74 10.97 9.63 31.28
N THR A 75 10.57 8.56 30.61
CA THR A 75 10.43 8.50 29.16
C THR A 75 9.26 9.40 28.73
N PRO A 76 9.36 10.10 27.58
CA PRO A 76 8.28 10.95 27.07
C PRO A 76 7.14 10.15 26.41
N GLN A 77 7.05 8.83 26.67
CA GLN A 77 6.08 7.93 26.05
C GLN A 77 5.37 7.12 27.13
N SER A 78 4.07 6.89 26.97
CA SER A 78 3.33 5.98 27.84
C SER A 78 3.67 4.51 27.53
N THR A 79 3.57 3.63 28.52
CA THR A 79 3.69 2.16 28.34
C THR A 79 2.86 1.66 27.18
N PHE A 80 1.63 2.18 27.00
CA PHE A 80 0.79 1.82 25.87
C PHE A 80 1.46 2.15 24.52
N ARG A 81 2.04 3.34 24.37
CA ARG A 81 2.75 3.75 23.14
C ARG A 81 3.97 2.87 22.89
N ILE A 82 4.76 2.57 23.92
CA ILE A 82 5.95 1.69 23.79
C ILE A 82 5.55 0.29 23.33
N LEU A 83 4.51 -0.30 23.93
CA LEU A 83 3.97 -1.59 23.52
C LEU A 83 3.40 -1.56 22.09
N LEU A 84 2.68 -0.50 21.73
CA LEU A 84 2.14 -0.29 20.37
C LEU A 84 3.26 -0.27 19.32
N LEU A 85 4.33 0.49 19.56
CA LEU A 85 5.49 0.58 18.65
C LEU A 85 6.22 -0.76 18.52
N LYS A 86 6.46 -1.44 19.65
CA LYS A 86 7.05 -2.79 19.68
C LYS A 86 6.22 -3.79 18.87
N TYR A 87 4.89 -3.68 18.93
CA TYR A 87 3.99 -4.52 18.14
C TYR A 87 4.05 -4.20 16.63
N CYS A 88 4.03 -2.91 16.26
CA CYS A 88 4.19 -2.46 14.87
C CYS A 88 5.49 -3.01 14.24
N GLU A 89 6.61 -2.90 14.95
CA GLU A 89 7.89 -3.44 14.48
C GLU A 89 7.88 -4.96 14.33
N ASN A 90 7.27 -5.68 15.27
CA ASN A 90 7.22 -7.14 15.26
C ASN A 90 6.36 -7.68 14.10
N GLU A 91 5.16 -7.12 13.90
CA GLU A 91 4.29 -7.48 12.77
C GLU A 91 4.97 -7.17 11.43
N PHE A 92 5.68 -6.03 11.34
CA PHE A 92 6.44 -5.69 10.15
C PHE A 92 7.58 -6.67 9.85
N LYS A 93 8.36 -7.05 10.87
CA LYS A 93 9.42 -8.07 10.77
C LYS A 93 8.87 -9.47 10.48
N ALA A 94 7.66 -9.79 10.97
CA ALA A 94 7.00 -11.07 10.75
C ALA A 94 6.50 -11.24 9.30
N ARG A 95 6.09 -10.14 8.63
CA ARG A 95 5.70 -10.13 7.21
C ARG A 95 6.72 -10.82 6.31
N ASN A 96 8.01 -10.65 6.59
CA ASN A 96 9.11 -11.20 5.80
C ASN A 96 9.31 -12.72 5.95
N ARG A 97 8.50 -13.41 6.78
CA ARG A 97 8.65 -14.85 7.09
C ARG A 97 7.50 -15.72 6.57
N VAL A 98 6.42 -15.13 6.06
CA VAL A 98 5.23 -15.87 5.66
C VAL A 98 5.36 -16.32 4.20
N PHE A 99 5.76 -17.58 4.01
CA PHE A 99 5.76 -18.27 2.70
C PHE A 99 4.35 -18.71 2.26
N ASP A 100 3.34 -18.47 3.09
CA ASP A 100 1.94 -18.78 2.80
C ASP A 100 1.28 -17.66 1.99
N ASP A 101 0.85 -17.98 0.77
CA ASP A 101 0.12 -17.07 -0.13
C ASP A 101 -1.41 -17.16 0.04
N SER A 102 -1.87 -17.74 1.16
CA SER A 102 -3.30 -17.90 1.45
C SER A 102 -4.06 -16.56 1.43
N PRO A 103 -5.35 -16.56 1.06
CA PRO A 103 -6.20 -15.39 1.18
C PRO A 103 -6.21 -14.79 2.59
N VAL A 104 -6.02 -15.62 3.63
CA VAL A 104 -5.90 -15.20 5.02
C VAL A 104 -4.60 -14.42 5.24
N ALA A 105 -3.45 -14.93 4.81
CA ALA A 105 -2.18 -14.21 4.89
C ALA A 105 -2.23 -12.87 4.14
N ARG A 106 -2.82 -12.85 2.92
CA ARG A 106 -3.05 -11.62 2.13
C ARG A 106 -3.92 -10.61 2.88
N GLN A 107 -5.06 -11.06 3.42
CA GLN A 107 -5.97 -10.24 4.22
C GLN A 107 -5.29 -9.65 5.47
N ARG A 108 -4.50 -10.46 6.20
CA ARG A 108 -3.79 -10.00 7.40
C ARG A 108 -2.74 -8.95 7.06
N CYS A 109 -2.02 -9.13 5.96
CA CYS A 109 -1.07 -8.15 5.43
C CYS A 109 -1.75 -6.80 5.11
N LEU A 110 -2.87 -6.82 4.41
CA LEU A 110 -3.67 -5.63 4.09
C LEU A 110 -4.17 -4.90 5.34
N GLY A 111 -4.70 -5.65 6.31
CA GLY A 111 -5.17 -5.12 7.59
C GLY A 111 -4.05 -4.46 8.41
N ASN A 112 -2.93 -5.16 8.60
CA ASN A 112 -1.75 -4.63 9.30
C ASN A 112 -1.22 -3.34 8.68
N ILE A 113 -0.98 -3.35 7.36
CA ILE A 113 -0.41 -2.19 6.64
C ILE A 113 -1.35 -0.99 6.73
N ARG A 114 -2.66 -1.20 6.52
CA ARG A 114 -3.65 -0.13 6.66
C ARG A 114 -3.70 0.39 8.10
N PHE A 115 -3.71 -0.48 9.10
CA PHE A 115 -3.78 -0.05 10.50
C PHE A 115 -2.55 0.77 10.91
N ILE A 116 -1.35 0.38 10.50
CA ILE A 116 -0.11 1.15 10.71
C ILE A 116 -0.21 2.54 10.06
N ALA A 117 -0.85 2.67 8.89
CA ALA A 117 -1.08 3.96 8.24
C ALA A 117 -2.00 4.89 9.06
N GLU A 118 -3.10 4.35 9.59
CA GLU A 118 -4.05 5.09 10.45
C GLU A 118 -3.38 5.52 11.78
N LEU A 119 -2.57 4.65 12.39
CA LEU A 119 -1.76 4.98 13.57
C LEU A 119 -0.69 6.04 13.27
N GLY A 120 -0.11 6.01 12.08
CA GLY A 120 0.81 7.04 11.58
C GLY A 120 0.14 8.41 11.45
N HIS A 121 -1.07 8.45 10.87
CA HIS A 121 -1.86 9.68 10.74
C HIS A 121 -2.15 10.35 12.09
N LEU A 122 -2.40 9.55 13.14
CA LEU A 122 -2.60 10.04 14.52
C LEU A 122 -1.27 10.30 15.28
N SER A 123 -0.12 10.31 14.60
CA SER A 123 1.21 10.47 15.21
C SER A 123 1.55 9.46 16.32
N LEU A 124 0.86 8.31 16.36
CA LEU A 124 1.14 7.21 17.30
C LEU A 124 2.36 6.40 16.85
N VAL A 125 2.64 6.39 15.55
CA VAL A 125 3.78 5.71 14.91
C VAL A 125 4.69 6.75 14.22
N PRO A 126 6.03 6.72 14.42
CA PRO A 126 6.95 7.64 13.75
C PRO A 126 6.96 7.51 12.22
N GLU A 127 7.17 8.63 11.52
CA GLU A 127 7.30 8.68 10.05
C GLU A 127 8.27 7.64 9.48
N LYS A 128 9.39 7.38 10.19
CA LYS A 128 10.39 6.37 9.82
C LYS A 128 9.76 4.99 9.55
N VAL A 129 8.87 4.54 10.43
CA VAL A 129 8.21 3.23 10.30
C VAL A 129 7.31 3.20 9.06
N LEU A 130 6.64 4.32 8.76
CA LEU A 130 5.82 4.46 7.56
C LEU A 130 6.67 4.41 6.27
N HIS A 131 7.82 5.11 6.27
CA HIS A 131 8.79 5.07 5.16
C HIS A 131 9.42 3.69 4.97
N ASP A 132 9.66 2.95 6.06
CA ASP A 132 10.15 1.57 6.01
C ASP A 132 9.08 0.63 5.42
N CYS A 133 7.79 0.81 5.76
CA CYS A 133 6.68 0.09 5.12
C CYS A 133 6.62 0.31 3.61
N VAL A 134 6.70 1.56 3.15
CA VAL A 134 6.70 1.89 1.70
C VAL A 134 7.94 1.32 1.00
N ARG A 135 9.11 1.36 1.64
CA ARG A 135 10.35 0.82 1.06
C ARG A 135 10.24 -0.70 0.83
N GLU A 136 9.73 -1.45 1.80
CA GLU A 136 9.57 -2.91 1.68
C GLU A 136 8.63 -3.27 0.52
N LEU A 137 7.44 -2.64 0.46
CA LEU A 137 6.45 -2.81 -0.61
C LEU A 137 6.99 -2.49 -2.01
N LEU A 138 7.85 -1.47 -2.14
CA LEU A 138 8.46 -1.07 -3.42
C LEU A 138 9.72 -1.87 -3.80
N SER A 139 10.37 -2.48 -2.81
CA SER A 139 11.61 -3.24 -3.02
C SER A 139 11.37 -4.53 -3.80
N GLY A 140 10.20 -5.15 -3.63
CA GLY A 140 9.91 -6.48 -4.17
C GLY A 140 10.89 -7.56 -3.66
N ARG A 141 11.48 -7.38 -2.47
CA ARG A 141 12.41 -8.34 -1.86
C ARG A 141 11.73 -9.55 -1.22
N ILE A 142 10.41 -9.51 -1.06
CA ILE A 142 9.64 -10.73 -0.76
C ILE A 142 9.76 -11.66 -1.98
N ARG A 143 10.29 -12.86 -1.76
CA ARG A 143 10.52 -13.96 -2.73
C ARG A 143 11.80 -13.86 -3.59
N SER A 144 12.93 -14.19 -2.97
CA SER A 144 13.92 -15.10 -3.58
C SER A 144 14.30 -16.17 -2.56
N PRO A 145 14.11 -17.48 -2.83
CA PRO A 145 14.48 -18.54 -1.89
C PRO A 145 16.01 -18.77 -1.80
N ASN A 146 16.81 -18.18 -2.68
CA ASN A 146 18.22 -18.54 -2.87
C ASN A 146 19.22 -17.50 -2.32
N ASN A 147 19.03 -16.95 -1.12
CA ASN A 147 20.15 -16.27 -0.45
C ASN A 147 20.14 -16.33 1.10
N SER A 148 20.18 -17.55 1.62
CA SER A 148 20.68 -17.85 2.97
C SER A 148 21.41 -19.19 2.93
N GLY A 149 22.68 -19.19 2.54
CA GLY A 149 23.42 -20.44 2.31
C GLY A 149 24.82 -20.27 1.76
N SER A 150 25.72 -19.61 2.50
CA SER A 150 27.16 -19.80 2.29
C SER A 150 27.53 -21.19 2.81
N GLY A 151 27.56 -22.20 1.94
CA GLY A 151 27.81 -23.59 2.35
C GLY A 151 27.83 -24.62 1.22
N SER A 152 29.03 -24.87 0.67
CA SER A 152 29.50 -26.11 0.04
C SER A 152 28.51 -27.07 -0.66
N GLY A 153 28.55 -27.05 -1.99
CA GLY A 153 28.84 -28.27 -2.78
C GLY A 153 27.86 -29.46 -2.77
N SER A 154 26.94 -29.48 -3.72
CA SER A 154 26.67 -30.66 -4.58
C SER A 154 25.82 -30.24 -5.77
N VAL A 155 26.22 -30.62 -6.99
CA VAL A 155 25.50 -30.31 -8.23
C VAL A 155 24.87 -31.60 -8.74
N SER A 156 23.54 -31.63 -8.80
CA SER A 156 22.73 -32.71 -9.38
C SER A 156 21.68 -32.11 -10.34
N PRO A 157 21.19 -32.88 -11.33
CA PRO A 157 21.02 -32.33 -12.68
C PRO A 157 19.69 -31.61 -12.93
N VAL A 158 19.71 -30.87 -14.05
CA VAL A 158 18.67 -29.95 -14.54
C VAL A 158 17.39 -30.67 -14.94
N GLU A 159 16.26 -30.32 -14.32
CA GLU A 159 14.93 -30.52 -14.92
C GLU A 159 14.49 -29.27 -15.71
N PRO A 160 14.11 -29.42 -17.00
CA PRO A 160 13.56 -28.33 -17.79
C PRO A 160 12.02 -28.31 -17.75
N SER A 161 11.41 -27.39 -16.97
CA SER A 161 10.14 -26.67 -17.27
C SER A 161 9.43 -26.14 -15.99
N ALA A 162 10.06 -25.20 -15.27
CA ALA A 162 9.46 -24.54 -14.09
C ALA A 162 9.01 -23.07 -14.34
N GLY A 163 9.21 -22.54 -15.55
CA GLY A 163 9.15 -21.10 -15.83
C GLY A 163 7.77 -20.43 -15.70
N GLY A 164 6.68 -21.15 -15.96
CA GLY A 164 5.33 -20.57 -15.93
C GLY A 164 4.76 -20.37 -14.52
N ARG A 165 4.89 -21.38 -13.65
CA ARG A 165 4.27 -21.38 -12.32
C ARG A 165 4.91 -20.36 -11.38
N GLY A 166 6.24 -20.20 -11.44
CA GLY A 166 6.97 -19.17 -10.69
C GLY A 166 6.71 -17.74 -11.15
N ARG A 167 6.46 -17.53 -12.46
CA ARG A 167 6.13 -16.19 -13.01
C ARG A 167 4.79 -15.68 -12.48
N LYS A 168 3.75 -16.51 -12.55
CA LYS A 168 2.41 -16.16 -12.06
C LYS A 168 2.41 -15.81 -10.56
N ALA A 169 3.07 -16.62 -9.72
CA ALA A 169 3.18 -16.34 -8.28
C ALA A 169 3.90 -15.01 -7.98
N ARG A 170 4.88 -14.62 -8.81
CA ARG A 170 5.58 -13.33 -8.69
C ARG A 170 4.70 -12.14 -9.12
N GLU A 171 3.89 -12.31 -10.16
CA GLU A 171 2.92 -11.31 -10.61
C GLU A 171 1.81 -11.09 -9.56
N GLU A 172 1.28 -12.17 -8.98
CA GLU A 172 0.31 -12.09 -7.88
C GLU A 172 0.89 -11.42 -6.62
N SER A 173 2.15 -11.72 -6.27
CA SER A 173 2.84 -11.02 -5.18
C SER A 173 2.94 -9.53 -5.44
N LEU A 174 3.38 -9.15 -6.65
CA LEU A 174 3.56 -7.75 -7.01
C LEU A 174 2.21 -7.02 -7.05
N ALA A 175 1.14 -7.67 -7.53
CA ALA A 175 -0.21 -7.14 -7.50
C ALA A 175 -0.68 -6.86 -6.06
N LEU A 176 -0.45 -7.79 -5.13
CA LEU A 176 -0.76 -7.62 -3.71
C LEU A 176 0.06 -6.49 -3.06
N ASP A 177 1.38 -6.45 -3.32
CA ASP A 177 2.25 -5.39 -2.79
C ASP A 177 1.81 -4.01 -3.31
N MET A 178 1.42 -3.90 -4.59
CA MET A 178 0.89 -2.66 -5.15
C MET A 178 -0.50 -2.31 -4.60
N GLU A 179 -1.39 -3.29 -4.34
CA GLU A 179 -2.67 -3.03 -3.67
C GLU A 179 -2.46 -2.51 -2.24
N CYS A 180 -1.62 -3.20 -1.46
CA CYS A 180 -1.21 -2.78 -0.11
C CYS A 180 -0.64 -1.36 -0.10
N LEU A 181 0.26 -1.05 -1.03
CA LEU A 181 0.89 0.26 -1.15
C LEU A 181 -0.11 1.35 -1.56
N CYS A 182 -1.00 1.08 -2.51
CA CYS A 182 -2.01 2.05 -2.92
C CYS A 182 -3.00 2.37 -1.79
N LEU A 183 -3.37 1.38 -0.98
CA LEU A 183 -4.20 1.58 0.20
C LEU A 183 -3.45 2.32 1.32
N PHE A 184 -2.18 1.97 1.57
CA PHE A 184 -1.33 2.64 2.55
C PHE A 184 -1.16 4.14 2.24
N MET A 185 -0.79 4.46 1.01
CA MET A 185 -0.53 5.83 0.59
C MET A 185 -1.80 6.69 0.52
N LYS A 186 -2.98 6.09 0.30
CA LYS A 186 -4.27 6.80 0.40
C LYS A 186 -4.59 7.27 1.84
N VAL A 187 -4.01 6.64 2.86
CA VAL A 187 -4.18 7.03 4.28
C VAL A 187 -2.99 7.88 4.75
N ALA A 188 -1.77 7.35 4.68
CA ALA A 188 -0.58 8.00 5.23
C ALA A 188 0.11 8.99 4.27
N GLY A 189 -0.17 8.95 2.97
CA GLY A 189 0.63 9.65 1.95
C GLY A 189 0.69 11.17 2.15
N LYS A 190 -0.45 11.82 2.41
CA LYS A 190 -0.52 13.26 2.71
C LYS A 190 0.30 13.65 3.96
N TYR A 191 0.32 12.78 4.97
CA TYR A 191 1.07 13.01 6.21
C TYR A 191 2.58 12.83 5.99
N MET A 192 2.97 11.90 5.12
CA MET A 192 4.39 11.63 4.79
C MET A 192 4.99 12.59 3.76
N ASP A 193 4.19 13.28 2.94
CA ASP A 193 4.67 14.17 1.87
C ASP A 193 5.06 15.56 2.40
N THR A 194 5.92 15.57 3.43
CA THR A 194 6.40 16.80 4.06
C THR A 194 7.57 17.42 3.28
N PRO A 195 7.86 18.72 3.44
CA PRO A 195 9.05 19.34 2.84
C PRO A 195 10.38 18.70 3.26
N LYS A 196 10.42 17.93 4.36
CA LYS A 196 11.61 17.18 4.78
C LYS A 196 11.74 15.84 4.03
N ALA A 197 10.62 15.25 3.63
CA ALA A 197 10.54 13.92 3.01
C ALA A 197 10.30 13.93 1.50
N HIS A 198 10.03 15.09 0.87
CA HIS A 198 9.62 15.18 -0.54
C HIS A 198 10.56 14.41 -1.49
N ASN A 199 11.88 14.52 -1.33
CA ASN A 199 12.87 13.84 -2.17
C ASN A 199 12.77 12.31 -2.10
N LEU A 200 12.34 11.76 -0.96
CA LEU A 200 12.12 10.32 -0.76
C LEU A 200 10.77 9.90 -1.33
N MET A 201 9.73 10.73 -1.16
CA MET A 201 8.42 10.53 -1.78
C MET A 201 8.51 10.57 -3.32
N ASP A 202 9.29 11.49 -3.90
CA ASP A 202 9.55 11.56 -5.34
C ASP A 202 10.20 10.28 -5.87
N GLN A 203 11.10 9.66 -5.09
CA GLN A 203 11.70 8.36 -5.46
C GLN A 203 10.67 7.22 -5.42
N TYR A 204 9.75 7.22 -4.46
CA TYR A 204 8.66 6.24 -4.40
C TYR A 204 7.72 6.37 -5.61
N PHE A 205 7.31 7.59 -5.96
CA PHE A 205 6.40 7.84 -7.08
C PHE A 205 7.07 7.56 -8.43
N LYS A 206 8.36 7.94 -8.61
CA LYS A 206 9.18 7.52 -9.76
C LYS A 206 9.38 6.00 -9.84
N ARG A 207 9.31 5.27 -8.71
CA ARG A 207 9.34 3.81 -8.70
C ARG A 207 7.99 3.22 -9.11
N LEU A 208 6.87 3.77 -8.63
CA LEU A 208 5.51 3.40 -9.05
C LEU A 208 5.29 3.60 -10.55
N GLN A 209 5.60 4.78 -11.09
CA GLN A 209 5.52 5.09 -12.52
C GLN A 209 6.28 4.07 -13.38
N ARG A 210 7.49 3.66 -12.95
CA ARG A 210 8.28 2.61 -13.63
C ARG A 210 7.68 1.22 -13.53
N ILE A 211 6.95 0.89 -12.46
CA ILE A 211 6.22 -0.39 -12.34
C ILE A 211 5.04 -0.38 -13.33
N LEU A 212 4.24 0.68 -13.30
CA LEU A 212 3.07 0.85 -14.16
C LEU A 212 3.46 0.81 -15.65
N SER A 213 4.47 1.58 -16.06
CA SER A 213 4.95 1.64 -17.45
C SER A 213 5.40 0.28 -18.01
N ARG A 214 5.97 -0.58 -17.15
CA ARG A 214 6.36 -1.95 -17.53
C ARG A 214 5.15 -2.87 -17.65
N ALA A 215 4.18 -2.71 -16.76
CA ALA A 215 2.96 -3.53 -16.75
C ALA A 215 1.99 -3.19 -17.88
N THR A 216 1.97 -1.94 -18.36
CA THR A 216 1.19 -1.53 -19.54
C THR A 216 1.83 -2.05 -20.84
N ALA A 217 3.15 -1.89 -21.00
CA ALA A 217 3.88 -2.44 -22.15
C ALA A 217 3.84 -3.99 -22.22
N ALA A 218 3.75 -4.68 -21.08
CA ALA A 218 3.53 -6.13 -21.07
C ALA A 218 2.14 -6.51 -21.60
N ALA A 219 1.11 -5.71 -21.30
CA ALA A 219 -0.26 -5.99 -21.73
C ALA A 219 -0.47 -5.78 -23.25
N THR A 220 0.14 -4.75 -23.83
CA THR A 220 0.08 -4.51 -25.30
C THR A 220 0.76 -5.60 -26.11
N ASN A 221 1.74 -6.30 -25.53
CA ASN A 221 2.47 -7.37 -26.21
C ASN A 221 1.80 -8.74 -26.06
N SER A 222 0.85 -8.90 -25.14
CA SER A 222 0.05 -10.12 -24.99
C SER A 222 -1.23 -10.12 -25.83
N ASP A 223 -1.74 -8.94 -26.19
CA ASP A 223 -2.99 -8.79 -26.93
C ASP A 223 -2.70 -8.75 -28.44
N GLY A 224 -2.54 -9.93 -29.04
CA GLY A 224 -2.17 -10.12 -30.45
C GLY A 224 -3.25 -9.73 -31.47
N THR A 225 -4.06 -8.71 -31.18
CA THR A 225 -5.05 -8.15 -32.12
C THR A 225 -4.43 -7.00 -32.91
N ASN A 226 -4.13 -7.26 -34.18
CA ASN A 226 -3.65 -6.24 -35.11
C ASN A 226 -4.80 -5.28 -35.48
N VAL A 227 -4.95 -4.21 -34.70
CA VAL A 227 -5.78 -3.05 -35.05
C VAL A 227 -4.90 -1.87 -35.41
N ASN A 228 -4.44 -1.87 -36.66
CA ASN A 228 -3.87 -0.69 -37.28
C ASN A 228 -5.00 0.21 -37.80
N GLU A 229 -5.54 1.10 -36.94
CA GLU A 229 -6.27 2.26 -37.45
C GLU A 229 -6.03 3.52 -36.62
N SER A 230 -5.63 4.56 -37.35
CA SER A 230 -5.11 5.84 -36.89
C SER A 230 -6.06 6.66 -36.01
N LEU A 231 -5.50 7.30 -34.98
CA LEU A 231 -5.86 8.69 -34.67
C LEU A 231 -4.64 9.47 -34.16
N MET A 232 -4.35 10.61 -34.79
CA MET A 232 -3.14 11.42 -34.57
C MET A 232 -3.49 12.82 -34.04
N GLY A 233 -2.64 13.37 -33.15
CA GLY A 233 -2.68 14.77 -32.69
C GLY A 233 -3.64 15.03 -31.51
N LEU A 234 -3.38 15.93 -30.56
CA LEU A 234 -2.31 16.94 -30.32
C LEU A 234 -2.11 17.01 -28.78
N SER A 235 -1.10 17.60 -28.12
CA SER A 235 0.08 18.44 -28.41
C SER A 235 1.07 18.24 -27.21
N GLY A 236 2.36 18.58 -27.15
CA GLY A 236 3.30 19.27 -28.05
C GLY A 236 4.36 20.03 -27.21
N ARG A 237 5.62 19.53 -27.16
CA ARG A 237 6.76 20.25 -26.55
C ARG A 237 8.11 19.74 -27.07
N SER A 238 8.75 20.50 -27.97
CA SER A 238 10.19 20.36 -28.31
C SER A 238 11.06 20.87 -27.14
N LYS A 239 12.36 20.54 -27.00
CA LYS A 239 13.45 20.45 -27.99
C LYS A 239 14.46 19.33 -27.69
N ALA A 240 15.26 19.01 -28.71
CA ALA A 240 16.28 17.96 -28.71
C ALA A 240 17.70 18.47 -28.37
N VAL A 241 18.57 17.54 -27.96
CA VAL A 241 19.94 17.34 -28.49
C VAL A 241 20.15 15.82 -28.54
N GLY A 242 20.85 15.30 -29.55
CA GLY A 242 21.16 13.88 -29.67
C GLY A 242 22.67 13.62 -29.72
N ASP A 243 23.06 12.38 -29.40
CA ASP A 243 24.25 11.72 -29.96
C ASP A 243 24.05 10.19 -29.96
N GLY A 244 24.80 9.49 -30.81
CA GLY A 244 24.59 8.09 -31.15
C GLY A 244 25.11 7.08 -30.13
N GLY A 245 24.42 5.94 -30.04
CA GLY A 245 24.86 4.79 -29.26
C GLY A 245 24.18 3.52 -29.73
N LYS A 246 24.77 2.81 -30.70
CA LYS A 246 24.36 1.44 -31.07
C LYS A 246 24.73 0.45 -29.94
N GLY A 247 23.93 0.43 -28.88
CA GLY A 247 23.94 -0.60 -27.86
C GLY A 247 22.90 -1.67 -28.17
N THR A 248 23.33 -2.89 -28.47
CA THR A 248 22.45 -4.05 -28.64
C THR A 248 21.80 -4.40 -27.30
N ILE A 249 20.59 -3.88 -27.06
CA ILE A 249 19.78 -4.27 -25.90
C ILE A 249 19.33 -5.71 -26.13
N LYS A 250 20.01 -6.67 -25.49
CA LYS A 250 19.54 -8.06 -25.43
C LYS A 250 18.16 -8.12 -24.81
N ASP A 251 17.25 -8.84 -25.46
CA ASP A 251 15.89 -9.04 -25.01
C ASP A 251 15.82 -9.63 -23.60
N THR A 252 15.44 -8.79 -22.64
CA THR A 252 14.89 -9.24 -21.36
C THR A 252 13.36 -9.12 -21.42
N ALA A 253 12.77 -9.81 -22.40
CA ALA A 253 11.32 -9.96 -22.59
C ALA A 253 10.71 -10.86 -21.48
N GLY A 254 10.78 -10.36 -20.24
CA GLY A 254 10.17 -10.93 -19.03
C GLY A 254 9.19 -9.96 -18.42
N GLY A 255 8.32 -9.37 -19.24
CA GLY A 255 7.30 -8.42 -18.81
C GLY A 255 6.34 -9.07 -17.81
N MET A 256 6.36 -8.60 -16.56
CA MET A 256 5.39 -9.01 -15.54
C MET A 256 4.12 -8.19 -15.72
N ALA A 257 3.00 -8.86 -16.00
CA ALA A 257 1.71 -8.20 -16.19
C ALA A 257 1.07 -7.86 -14.83
N LEU A 258 0.45 -6.68 -14.72
CA LEU A 258 -0.42 -6.34 -13.58
C LEU A 258 -1.88 -6.31 -14.01
N PRO A 259 -2.81 -6.82 -13.17
CA PRO A 259 -4.25 -6.71 -13.41
C PRO A 259 -4.67 -5.26 -13.66
N ALA A 260 -5.62 -5.03 -14.56
CA ALA A 260 -6.09 -3.69 -14.93
C ALA A 260 -6.51 -2.85 -13.71
N ARG A 261 -7.23 -3.47 -12.76
CA ARG A 261 -7.59 -2.86 -11.46
C ARG A 261 -6.36 -2.28 -10.73
N ILE A 262 -5.27 -3.02 -10.64
CA ILE A 262 -4.05 -2.59 -9.93
C ILE A 262 -3.37 -1.45 -10.69
N ARG A 263 -3.35 -1.52 -12.03
CA ARG A 263 -2.83 -0.42 -12.86
C ARG A 263 -3.60 0.88 -12.60
N PHE A 264 -4.94 0.84 -12.67
CA PHE A 264 -5.78 2.00 -12.34
C PHE A 264 -5.64 2.47 -10.89
N MET A 265 -5.44 1.56 -9.92
CA MET A 265 -5.17 1.95 -8.52
C MET A 265 -3.85 2.71 -8.36
N ILE A 266 -2.84 2.39 -9.18
CA ILE A 266 -1.57 3.14 -9.22
C ILE A 266 -1.79 4.50 -9.89
N ASP A 267 -2.44 4.56 -11.05
CA ASP A 267 -2.79 5.82 -11.73
C ASP A 267 -3.55 6.77 -10.80
N ASP A 268 -4.61 6.29 -10.14
CA ASP A 268 -5.38 7.05 -9.15
C ASP A 268 -4.52 7.59 -8.00
N LEU A 269 -3.45 6.87 -7.60
CA LEU A 269 -2.54 7.33 -6.56
C LEU A 269 -1.53 8.37 -7.06
N LEU A 270 -0.96 8.16 -8.25
CA LEU A 270 -0.07 9.14 -8.89
C LEU A 270 -0.80 10.47 -9.04
N ASP A 271 -1.99 10.41 -9.64
CA ASP A 271 -2.90 11.53 -9.79
C ASP A 271 -3.28 12.19 -8.45
N LEU A 272 -3.53 11.40 -7.40
CA LEU A 272 -3.88 11.94 -6.08
C LEU A 272 -2.73 12.79 -5.51
N ARG A 273 -1.47 12.37 -5.69
CA ARG A 273 -0.31 13.16 -5.25
C ARG A 273 -0.12 14.41 -6.12
N GLU A 274 -0.23 14.29 -7.43
CA GLU A 274 -0.14 15.44 -8.34
C GLU A 274 -1.20 16.51 -8.04
N ASN A 275 -2.39 16.08 -7.59
CA ASN A 275 -3.46 16.97 -7.08
C ASN A 275 -3.30 17.34 -5.59
N ASN A 276 -2.07 17.37 -5.05
CA ASN A 276 -1.76 17.76 -3.67
C ASN A 276 -2.56 16.99 -2.60
N TRP A 277 -2.77 15.70 -2.82
CA TRP A 277 -3.55 14.80 -1.96
C TRP A 277 -5.03 15.18 -1.81
N VAL A 278 -5.59 15.91 -2.79
CA VAL A 278 -7.02 16.22 -2.86
C VAL A 278 -7.72 15.22 -3.80
N PRO A 279 -8.69 14.41 -3.29
CA PRO A 279 -9.47 13.52 -4.16
C PRO A 279 -10.27 14.33 -5.19
N ARG A 280 -10.12 13.97 -6.48
CA ARG A 280 -10.90 14.57 -7.56
C ARG A 280 -12.39 14.31 -7.36
N ARG A 281 -13.22 15.36 -7.43
CA ARG A 281 -14.68 15.20 -7.39
C ARG A 281 -15.13 14.43 -8.63
N ALA A 282 -16.14 13.57 -8.49
CA ALA A 282 -16.72 12.86 -9.63
C ALA A 282 -17.19 13.87 -10.69
N GLY A 283 -16.53 13.88 -11.85
CA GLY A 283 -16.72 14.87 -12.91
C GLY A 283 -15.49 15.73 -13.26
N GLN A 284 -14.48 15.81 -12.39
CA GLN A 284 -13.21 16.51 -12.63
C GLN A 284 -12.10 15.59 -13.18
N ARG A 285 -12.41 14.77 -14.18
CA ARG A 285 -11.36 14.36 -15.13
C ARG A 285 -11.07 15.59 -15.99
N GLY A 286 -9.79 15.92 -16.21
CA GLY A 286 -9.40 17.01 -17.11
C GLY A 286 -10.03 16.83 -18.49
N GLU A 287 -10.19 17.91 -19.26
CA GLU A 287 -11.05 17.97 -20.46
C GLU A 287 -10.85 16.80 -21.42
N ILE A 288 -9.60 16.35 -21.57
CA ILE A 288 -9.14 15.23 -22.41
C ILE A 288 -9.80 13.88 -22.04
N ASN A 289 -10.19 13.68 -20.78
CA ASN A 289 -10.64 12.39 -20.24
C ASN A 289 -12.04 12.44 -19.58
N LYS A 290 -12.80 13.53 -19.75
CA LYS A 290 -14.18 13.62 -19.27
C LYS A 290 -15.08 12.68 -20.09
N PRO A 291 -15.94 11.84 -19.47
CA PRO A 291 -16.94 11.08 -20.22
C PRO A 291 -17.89 12.07 -20.91
N ARG A 292 -17.81 12.15 -22.24
CA ARG A 292 -18.62 13.04 -23.07
C ARG A 292 -19.99 12.42 -23.33
N PHE A 293 -21.05 13.22 -23.38
CA PHE A 293 -22.34 12.69 -23.78
C PHE A 293 -22.36 12.44 -25.29
N LEU A 294 -23.10 11.43 -25.75
CA LEU A 294 -23.19 11.08 -27.17
C LEU A 294 -23.66 12.26 -28.04
N ARG A 295 -24.48 13.16 -27.47
CA ARG A 295 -24.90 14.43 -28.11
C ARG A 295 -23.73 15.38 -28.37
N ASP A 296 -22.76 15.44 -27.46
CA ASP A 296 -21.62 16.37 -27.53
C ASP A 296 -20.65 15.90 -28.63
N ILE A 297 -20.49 14.58 -28.77
CA ILE A 297 -19.72 13.94 -29.85
C ILE A 297 -20.41 14.15 -31.21
N ARG A 298 -21.73 13.93 -31.30
CA ARG A 298 -22.51 14.18 -32.53
C ARG A 298 -22.42 15.63 -32.99
N MET A 299 -22.54 16.59 -32.08
CA MET A 299 -22.42 18.02 -32.36
C MET A 299 -21.06 18.41 -32.97
N GLU A 300 -19.98 17.74 -32.56
CA GLU A 300 -18.64 17.99 -33.10
C GLU A 300 -18.47 17.43 -34.52
N ILE A 301 -18.95 16.20 -34.76
CA ILE A 301 -18.95 15.59 -36.10
C ILE A 301 -19.72 16.46 -37.10
N PHE A 302 -20.87 17.01 -36.69
CA PHE A 302 -21.65 17.94 -37.51
C PHE A 302 -20.94 19.27 -37.81
N LYS A 303 -20.06 19.76 -36.93
CA LYS A 303 -19.26 20.97 -37.19
C LYS A 303 -18.08 20.71 -38.13
N VAL A 304 -17.40 19.56 -37.97
CA VAL A 304 -16.27 19.17 -38.83
C VAL A 304 -16.74 18.90 -40.27
N GLY A 305 -17.98 18.41 -40.45
CA GLY A 305 -18.59 18.21 -41.78
C GLY A 305 -19.08 19.47 -42.50
N GLN A 306 -18.86 20.67 -41.96
CA GLN A 306 -19.21 21.96 -42.59
C GLN A 306 -18.02 22.93 -42.70
N SER A 307 -16.79 22.43 -42.57
CA SER A 307 -15.54 23.19 -42.72
C SER A 307 -14.77 22.75 -43.97
#